data_AF-A0A3D5CFM4-F1
#
_entry.id   AF-A0A3D5CFM4-F1
#
_cell.length_a   1.000
_cell.length_b   1.000
_cell.length_c   1.000
_cell.angle_alpha   90.00
_cell.angle_beta   90.00
_cell.angle_gamma   90.00
#
_symmetry.space_group_name_H-M   'P 1'
#
loop_
_entity.id
_entity.type
_entity.pdbx_description
1 polymer ?
#
loop_
_entity_poly.entity_id
_entity_poly.type
_entity_poly.pdbx_seq_one_letter_code
_entity_poly.pdbx_strand_id
1 'polypeptide(L)'
;LVGAARAVREPVAGTAAVLAMLVAVAIAVFSSVVLATVDRGAVVAAERMVGADIQISGPYVDADQLDTIRGVEGVAAVAGLLRGDYLPVTGPGGRVTAEVIATDPTALAAVQDGMVGAFPGGLADGE
;
A
#
# COMPACT_ATOMS: atom_id res chain seq x y z
N LEU A 1 -58.12 17.67 -21.35
CA LEU A 1 -57.64 17.69 -19.95
C LEU A 1 -57.48 16.27 -19.36
N VAL A 2 -56.88 15.33 -20.10
CA VAL A 2 -56.73 13.93 -19.66
C VAL A 2 -55.38 13.70 -18.95
N GLY A 3 -54.38 14.55 -19.19
CA GLY A 3 -53.05 14.46 -18.56
C GLY A 3 -53.01 14.76 -17.06
N ALA A 4 -53.79 15.74 -16.60
CA ALA A 4 -53.83 16.11 -15.17
C ALA A 4 -54.52 15.06 -14.29
N ALA A 5 -55.44 14.27 -14.86
CA ALA A 5 -56.16 13.23 -14.12
C ALA A 5 -55.34 11.93 -13.91
N ARG A 6 -54.35 11.66 -14.77
CA ARG A 6 -53.39 10.55 -14.59
C ARG A 6 -52.35 10.83 -13.52
N ALA A 7 -51.92 12.09 -13.39
CA ALA A 7 -50.94 12.52 -12.40
C ALA A 7 -51.36 12.21 -10.95
N VAL A 8 -52.66 12.09 -10.68
CA VAL A 8 -53.22 11.79 -9.35
C VAL A 8 -53.41 10.28 -9.12
N ARG A 9 -53.50 9.46 -10.17
CA ARG A 9 -53.80 8.01 -10.06
C ARG A 9 -52.58 7.09 -9.98
N GLU A 10 -51.39 7.53 -10.37
CA GLU A 10 -50.16 6.73 -10.32
C GLU A 10 -49.07 7.36 -9.41
N PRO A 11 -49.32 7.54 -8.10
CA PRO A 11 -48.27 7.94 -7.15
C PRO A 11 -47.11 6.94 -7.08
N VAL A 12 -47.33 5.70 -7.54
CA VAL A 12 -46.33 4.62 -7.61
C VAL A 12 -45.22 4.89 -8.63
N ALA A 13 -45.48 5.66 -9.69
CA ALA A 13 -44.47 5.97 -10.71
C ALA A 13 -43.38 6.93 -10.17
N GLY A 14 -43.77 7.87 -9.30
CA GLY A 14 -42.83 8.80 -8.67
C GLY A 14 -41.94 8.11 -7.62
N THR A 15 -42.51 7.23 -6.80
CA THR A 15 -41.73 6.50 -5.78
C THR A 15 -40.79 5.47 -6.40
N ALA A 16 -41.23 4.77 -7.45
CA ALA A 16 -40.36 3.85 -8.20
C ALA A 16 -39.16 4.58 -8.83
N ALA A 17 -39.38 5.78 -9.40
CA ALA A 17 -38.30 6.60 -9.95
C ALA A 17 -37.31 7.07 -8.86
N VAL A 18 -37.81 7.51 -7.69
CA VAL A 18 -36.95 7.91 -6.56
C VAL A 18 -36.16 6.72 -6.02
N LEU A 19 -36.79 5.55 -5.87
CA LEU A 19 -36.10 4.33 -5.43
C LEU A 19 -35.04 3.90 -6.43
N ALA A 20 -35.32 3.95 -7.73
CA ALA A 20 -34.33 3.66 -8.77
C ALA A 20 -33.13 4.61 -8.69
N MET A 21 -33.37 5.91 -8.48
CA MET A 21 -32.30 6.89 -8.29
C MET A 21 -31.46 6.58 -7.05
N LEU A 22 -32.10 6.26 -5.92
CA LEU A 22 -31.40 5.89 -4.69
C LEU A 22 -30.54 4.64 -4.86
N VAL A 23 -31.06 3.62 -5.55
CA VAL A 23 -30.30 2.41 -5.87
C VAL A 23 -29.11 2.74 -6.76
N ALA A 24 -29.30 3.56 -7.80
CA ALA A 24 -28.21 3.98 -8.68
C ALA A 24 -27.12 4.74 -7.91
N VAL A 25 -27.51 5.68 -7.04
CA VAL A 25 -26.56 6.44 -6.20
C VAL A 25 -25.87 5.53 -5.19
N ALA A 26 -26.60 4.63 -4.54
CA ALA A 26 -26.03 3.68 -3.57
C ALA A 26 -25.01 2.76 -4.25
N ILE A 27 -25.32 2.24 -5.44
CA ILE A 27 -24.39 1.42 -6.23
C ILE A 27 -23.17 2.26 -6.61
N ALA A 28 -23.35 3.48 -7.12
CA ALA A 28 -22.24 4.35 -7.50
C ALA A 28 -21.29 4.62 -6.32
N VAL A 29 -21.84 5.02 -5.17
CA VAL A 29 -21.07 5.29 -3.94
C VAL A 29 -20.38 4.03 -3.44
N PHE A 30 -21.10 2.90 -3.39
CA PHE A 30 -20.53 1.64 -2.95
C PHE A 30 -19.37 1.20 -3.86
N SER A 31 -19.57 1.22 -5.17
CA SER A 31 -18.54 0.90 -6.16
C SER A 31 -17.33 1.82 -6.03
N SER A 32 -17.53 3.13 -5.82
CA SER A 32 -16.42 4.07 -5.60
C SER A 32 -15.63 3.77 -4.32
N VAL A 33 -16.31 3.47 -3.22
CA VAL A 33 -15.64 3.14 -1.94
C VAL A 33 -14.89 1.81 -2.03
N VAL A 34 -15.51 0.79 -2.62
CA VAL A 34 -14.87 -0.51 -2.84
C VAL A 34 -13.65 -0.33 -3.72
N LEU A 35 -13.76 0.39 -4.84
CA LEU A 35 -12.63 0.65 -5.73
C LEU A 35 -11.50 1.38 -5.00
N ALA A 36 -11.80 2.45 -4.27
CA ALA A 36 -10.80 3.19 -3.50
C ALA A 36 -10.11 2.32 -2.42
N THR A 37 -10.85 1.36 -1.86
CA THR A 37 -10.30 0.42 -0.85
C THR A 37 -9.40 -0.62 -1.50
N VAL A 38 -9.82 -1.19 -2.63
CA VAL A 38 -9.02 -2.15 -3.39
C VAL A 38 -7.74 -1.49 -3.90
N ASP A 39 -7.84 -0.28 -4.47
CA ASP A 39 -6.71 0.46 -5.00
C ASP A 39 -5.69 0.79 -3.90
N ARG A 40 -6.15 1.35 -2.78
CA ARG A 40 -5.28 1.59 -1.61
C ARG A 40 -4.69 0.30 -1.05
N GLY A 41 -5.48 -0.78 -1.00
CA GLY A 41 -5.01 -2.09 -0.55
C GLY A 41 -3.93 -2.67 -1.46
N ALA A 42 -4.07 -2.50 -2.77
CA ALA A 42 -3.09 -2.93 -3.75
C ALA A 42 -1.76 -2.16 -3.61
N VAL A 43 -1.82 -0.84 -3.41
CA VAL A 43 -0.63 0.00 -3.16
C VAL A 43 0.09 -0.46 -1.90
N VAL A 44 -0.61 -0.59 -0.77
CA VAL A 44 0.00 -1.03 0.50
C VAL A 44 0.57 -2.45 0.40
N ALA A 45 -0.11 -3.36 -0.32
CA ALA A 45 0.42 -4.70 -0.54
C ALA A 45 1.70 -4.68 -1.39
N ALA A 46 1.75 -3.84 -2.43
CA ALA A 46 2.94 -3.66 -3.25
C ALA A 46 4.11 -3.08 -2.45
N GLU A 47 3.88 -2.01 -1.68
CA GLU A 47 4.88 -1.41 -0.79
C GLU A 47 5.45 -2.44 0.20
N ARG A 48 4.61 -3.30 0.77
CA ARG A 48 5.06 -4.36 1.70
C ARG A 48 5.84 -5.48 1.01
N MET A 49 5.54 -5.77 -0.26
CA MET A 49 6.26 -6.81 -1.01
C MET A 49 7.63 -6.32 -1.49
N VAL A 50 7.72 -5.06 -1.94
CA VAL A 50 8.94 -4.49 -2.54
C VAL A 50 9.81 -3.80 -1.50
N GLY A 51 9.20 -3.11 -0.53
CA GLY A 51 9.87 -2.33 0.50
C GLY A 51 10.55 -1.05 0.00
N ALA A 52 10.33 -0.69 -1.26
CA ALA A 52 10.87 0.44 -2.00
C ALA A 52 10.00 0.70 -3.25
N ASP A 53 10.21 1.80 -3.97
CA ASP A 53 9.61 2.00 -5.30
C ASP A 53 10.09 0.94 -6.31
N ILE A 54 11.37 0.55 -6.20
CA ILE A 54 12.00 -0.46 -7.04
C ILE A 54 12.91 -1.34 -6.17
N GLN A 55 12.78 -2.65 -6.33
CA GLN A 55 13.70 -3.63 -5.75
C GLN A 55 14.49 -4.32 -6.87
N ILE A 56 15.81 -4.25 -6.79
CA ILE A 56 16.71 -4.97 -7.69
C ILE A 56 17.25 -6.17 -6.92
N SER A 57 17.02 -7.37 -7.47
CA SER A 57 17.59 -8.61 -6.96
C SER A 57 18.61 -9.15 -7.96
N GLY A 58 19.79 -9.52 -7.48
CA GLY A 58 20.87 -9.98 -8.33
C GLY A 58 21.98 -10.68 -7.54
N PRO A 59 23.06 -11.12 -8.22
CA PRO A 59 24.29 -11.49 -7.53
C PRO A 59 24.80 -10.31 -6.69
N TYR A 60 25.71 -10.61 -5.75
CA TYR A 60 26.25 -9.64 -4.78
C TYR A 60 26.52 -8.27 -5.42
N VAL A 61 25.83 -7.24 -4.91
CA VAL A 61 26.02 -5.84 -5.32
C VAL A 61 27.03 -5.22 -4.37
N ASP A 62 28.14 -4.74 -4.93
CA ASP A 62 29.18 -4.08 -4.14
C ASP A 62 28.85 -2.60 -3.87
N ALA A 63 29.67 -1.96 -3.04
CA ALA A 63 29.46 -0.56 -2.66
C ALA A 63 29.60 0.41 -3.86
N ASP A 64 30.53 0.13 -4.79
CA ASP A 64 30.78 0.98 -5.96
C ASP A 64 29.58 0.95 -6.93
N GLN A 65 28.96 -0.21 -7.09
CA GLN A 65 27.73 -0.38 -7.85
C GLN A 65 26.55 0.33 -7.18
N LEU A 66 26.45 0.27 -5.86
CA LEU A 66 25.42 0.97 -5.11
C LEU A 66 25.56 2.50 -5.27
N ASP A 67 26.78 3.02 -5.22
CA ASP A 67 27.08 4.44 -5.45
C ASP A 67 26.83 4.86 -6.89
N THR A 68 27.08 3.98 -7.86
CA THR A 68 26.72 4.21 -9.26
C THR A 68 25.20 4.38 -9.41
N ILE A 69 24.39 3.54 -8.74
CA ILE A 69 22.93 3.64 -8.76
C ILE A 69 22.47 4.94 -8.08
N ARG A 70 23.08 5.32 -6.96
CA ARG A 70 22.79 6.60 -6.27
C ARG A 70 23.07 7.82 -7.15
N GLY A 71 24.03 7.72 -8.07
CA GLY A 71 24.37 8.79 -9.00
C GLY A 71 23.43 8.94 -10.19
N VAL A 72 22.47 8.02 -10.39
CA VAL A 72 21.52 8.09 -11.51
C VAL A 72 20.50 9.21 -11.28
N GLU A 73 20.27 10.02 -12.31
CA GLU A 73 19.26 11.09 -12.27
C GLU A 73 17.87 10.51 -11.95
N GLY A 74 17.20 11.08 -10.95
CA GLY A 74 15.89 10.64 -10.48
C GLY A 74 15.91 9.65 -9.33
N VAL A 75 17.08 9.15 -8.91
CA VAL A 75 17.21 8.30 -7.72
C VAL A 75 17.32 9.17 -6.47
N ALA A 76 16.30 9.12 -5.60
CA ALA A 76 16.27 9.91 -4.36
C ALA A 76 17.06 9.26 -3.22
N ALA A 77 16.97 7.93 -3.08
CA ALA A 77 17.64 7.17 -2.04
C ALA A 77 17.90 5.73 -2.49
N VAL A 78 18.92 5.09 -1.92
CA VAL A 78 19.28 3.69 -2.20
C VAL A 78 19.77 3.01 -0.92
N ALA A 79 19.22 1.84 -0.64
CA ALA A 79 19.64 0.97 0.46
C ALA A 79 20.04 -0.42 -0.07
N GLY A 80 21.21 -0.90 0.35
CA GLY A 80 21.65 -2.26 0.06
C GLY A 80 21.07 -3.24 1.08
N LEU A 81 20.54 -4.37 0.61
CA LEU A 81 19.96 -5.41 1.46
C LEU A 81 20.71 -6.72 1.24
N LEU A 82 21.25 -7.28 2.30
CA LEU A 82 21.75 -8.65 2.31
C LEU A 82 20.79 -9.53 3.10
N ARG A 83 20.09 -10.42 2.38
CA ARG A 83 19.18 -11.39 2.97
C ARG A 83 19.97 -12.64 3.35
N GLY A 84 20.01 -12.94 4.64
CA GLY A 84 20.57 -14.16 5.21
C GLY A 84 19.53 -15.26 5.39
N ASP A 85 19.93 -16.31 6.11
CA ASP A 85 19.05 -17.44 6.41
C ASP A 85 17.99 -17.11 7.46
N TYR A 86 16.99 -17.98 7.54
CA TYR A 86 15.99 -17.97 8.58
C TYR A 86 16.56 -18.51 9.89
N LEU A 87 16.60 -17.68 10.93
CA LEU A 87 17.07 -18.05 12.25
C LEU A 87 15.93 -18.08 13.27
N PRO A 88 15.91 -19.07 14.18
CA PRO A 88 14.99 -19.05 15.31
C PRO A 88 15.40 -17.98 16.32
N VAL A 89 14.53 -17.00 16.52
CA VAL A 89 14.65 -15.95 17.54
C VAL A 89 13.75 -16.29 18.72
N THR A 90 14.28 -16.21 19.93
CA THR A 90 13.51 -16.42 21.17
C THR A 90 13.31 -15.08 21.86
N GLY A 91 12.06 -14.73 22.12
CA GLY A 91 11.69 -13.52 22.85
C GLY A 91 10.66 -13.80 23.95
N PRO A 92 10.17 -12.76 24.64
CA PRO A 92 9.20 -12.89 25.73
C PRO A 92 7.89 -13.60 25.33
N GLY A 93 7.51 -13.51 24.05
CA GLY A 93 6.31 -14.14 23.49
C GLY A 93 6.52 -15.56 22.95
N GLY A 94 7.71 -16.15 23.09
CA GLY A 94 8.05 -17.48 22.59
C GLY A 94 9.10 -17.47 21.49
N ARG A 95 9.16 -18.57 20.72
CA ARG A 95 10.15 -18.79 19.65
C ARG A 95 9.51 -18.56 18.29
N VAL A 96 10.12 -17.68 17.49
CA VAL A 96 9.69 -17.34 16.14
C VAL A 96 10.87 -17.52 15.19
N THR A 97 10.64 -18.05 14.00
CA THR A 97 11.66 -18.08 12.95
C THR A 97 11.59 -16.77 12.18
N ALA A 98 12.70 -16.02 12.14
CA ALA A 98 12.81 -14.75 11.45
C ALA A 98 13.89 -14.80 10.38
N GLU A 99 13.66 -14.12 9.26
CA GLU A 99 14.68 -13.89 8.24
C GLU A 99 15.66 -12.83 8.73
N VAL A 100 16.97 -13.09 8.59
CA VAL A 100 17.99 -12.10 8.93
C VAL A 100 18.22 -11.20 7.72
N ILE A 101 18.10 -9.89 7.91
CA ILE A 101 18.43 -8.90 6.89
C ILE A 101 19.53 -8.00 7.45
N ALA A 102 20.65 -7.90 6.73
CA ALA A 102 21.72 -6.95 7.02
C ALA A 102 21.63 -5.78 6.04
N THR A 103 21.61 -4.56 6.57
CA THR A 103 21.45 -3.32 5.80
C THR A 103 21.94 -2.12 6.60
N ASP A 104 22.04 -0.97 5.95
CA ASP A 104 22.19 0.32 6.61
C ASP A 104 20.79 0.82 7.01
N PRO A 105 20.48 0.92 8.32
CA PRO A 105 19.16 1.29 8.80
C PRO A 105 18.78 2.74 8.45
N THR A 106 19.76 3.64 8.37
CA THR A 106 19.50 5.04 8.01
C THR A 106 19.18 5.16 6.53
N ALA A 107 19.94 4.45 5.68
CA ALA A 107 19.66 4.40 4.24
C ALA A 107 18.29 3.74 3.96
N LEU A 108 17.95 2.65 4.68
CA LEU A 108 16.66 1.99 4.54
C LEU A 108 15.50 2.90 4.98
N ALA A 109 15.64 3.61 6.10
CA ALA A 109 14.63 4.55 6.56
C ALA A 109 14.40 5.69 5.55
N ALA A 110 15.47 6.19 4.90
CA ALA A 110 15.36 7.20 3.86
C ALA A 110 14.64 6.68 2.59
N VAL A 111 14.90 5.43 2.19
CA VAL A 111 14.18 4.79 1.07
C VAL A 111 12.71 4.57 1.41
N GLN A 112 12.39 4.24 2.65
CA GLN A 112 11.03 3.92 3.10
C GLN A 112 10.22 5.12 3.58
N ASP A 113 10.73 6.34 3.42
CA ASP A 113 10.03 7.55 3.85
C ASP A 113 8.66 7.65 3.17
N GLY A 114 7.61 7.85 3.97
CA GLY A 114 6.23 7.91 3.49
C GLY A 114 5.53 6.58 3.19
N MET A 115 6.20 5.42 3.28
CA MET A 115 5.57 4.10 3.06
C MET A 115 4.81 3.58 4.29
N VAL A 116 3.76 2.79 4.04
CA VAL A 116 3.01 2.14 5.13
C VAL A 116 3.79 0.96 5.71
N GLY A 117 4.27 1.12 6.95
CA GLY A 117 5.07 0.10 7.63
C GLY A 117 6.58 0.27 7.42
N ALA A 118 7.01 1.51 7.13
CA ALA A 118 8.41 1.90 7.06
C ALA A 118 9.21 1.44 8.30
N PHE A 119 10.48 1.12 8.08
CA PHE A 119 11.41 0.75 9.14
C PHE A 119 11.41 1.85 10.22
N PRO A 120 11.20 1.51 11.50
CA PRO A 120 11.18 2.51 12.56
C PRO A 120 12.56 3.13 12.67
N GLY A 121 12.69 4.40 12.29
CA GLY A 121 13.90 5.17 12.55
C GLY A 121 14.25 5.14 14.04
N GLY A 122 15.54 4.99 14.36
CA GLY A 122 16.02 5.01 15.75
C GLY A 122 16.23 3.64 16.41
N LEU A 123 15.78 2.52 15.82
CA LEU A 123 16.10 1.18 16.36
C LEU A 123 17.60 0.83 16.26
N ALA A 124 18.32 1.52 15.38
CA ALA A 124 19.76 1.38 15.22
C ALA A 124 20.59 2.19 16.23
N ASP A 125 19.95 3.15 16.92
CA ASP A 125 20.63 4.08 17.83
C ASP A 125 20.83 3.51 19.24
N GLY A 126 20.30 2.31 19.53
CA GLY A 126 20.68 1.51 20.68
C GLY A 126 20.35 2.11 22.05
N GLU A 127 19.11 2.55 22.27
CA GLU A 127 18.54 2.72 23.62
C GLU A 127 17.60 1.57 23.99
#